data_AF-A0A932E393-F1
#
_entry.id   AF-A0A932E393-F1
#
_cell.length_a   1.000
_cell.length_b   1.000
_cell.length_c   1.000
_cell.angle_alpha   90.00
_cell.angle_beta   90.00
_cell.angle_gamma   90.00
#
_symmetry.space_group_name_H-M   'P 1'
#
loop_
_entity.id
_entity.type
_entity.pdbx_description
1 polymer ?
#
loop_
_entity_poly.entity_id
_entity_poly.type
_entity_poly.pdbx_seq_one_letter_code
_entity_poly.pdbx_strand_id
1 'polypeptide(L)'
;MEPYIDGALCTACNECTNLNKRLFAYNAKKQAYIKDPRAGTLKELVQAAEKCPVKIIHPGTPLNPKEKDLAKWIQRATPFN
;
A
#
# COMPACT_ATOMS: atom_id res chain seq x y z
N MET A 1 -7.35 -11.08 0.34
CA MET A 1 -7.52 -10.00 -0.65
C MET A 1 -6.14 -9.50 -1.03
N GLU A 2 -5.86 -9.38 -2.32
CA GLU A 2 -4.57 -8.84 -2.78
C GLU A 2 -4.53 -7.31 -2.63
N PRO A 3 -3.37 -6.71 -2.34
CA PRO A 3 -3.26 -5.26 -2.27
C PRO A 3 -3.43 -4.63 -3.65
N TYR A 4 -4.12 -3.49 -3.72
CA TYR A 4 -4.31 -2.74 -4.96
C TYR A 4 -4.34 -1.23 -4.71
N ILE A 5 -4.28 -0.46 -5.81
CA ILE A 5 -4.36 1.00 -5.79
C ILE A 5 -5.37 1.42 -6.85
N ASP A 6 -6.32 2.29 -6.48
CA ASP A 6 -7.19 2.98 -7.44
C ASP A 6 -6.39 4.05 -8.21
N GLY A 7 -5.48 3.59 -9.08
CA GLY A 7 -4.48 4.42 -9.74
C GLY A 7 -5.07 5.59 -10.53
N ALA A 8 -6.31 5.48 -11.00
CA ALA A 8 -7.04 6.55 -11.67
C ALA A 8 -7.21 7.82 -10.81
N LEU A 9 -7.25 7.66 -9.48
CA LEU A 9 -7.41 8.74 -8.51
C LEU A 9 -6.05 9.25 -7.98
N CYS A 10 -4.94 8.71 -8.45
CA CYS A 10 -3.61 9.03 -7.94
C CYS A 10 -3.19 10.47 -8.31
N THR A 11 -2.72 11.22 -7.31
CA THR A 11 -2.23 12.60 -7.45
C THR A 11 -0.71 12.70 -7.55
N ALA A 12 -0.01 11.58 -7.71
CA ALA A 12 1.46 11.51 -7.82
C ALA A 12 2.25 12.23 -6.70
N CYS A 13 1.74 12.20 -5.46
CA CYS A 13 2.35 12.85 -4.30
C CYS A 13 3.67 12.23 -3.81
N ASN A 14 4.09 11.08 -4.35
CA ASN A 14 5.28 10.31 -4.00
C ASN A 14 5.33 9.68 -2.59
N GLU A 15 4.31 9.83 -1.75
CA GLU A 15 4.31 9.30 -0.38
C GLU A 15 4.56 7.78 -0.32
N CYS A 16 3.84 7.00 -1.13
CA CYS A 16 3.99 5.54 -1.15
C CYS A 16 5.33 5.11 -1.75
N THR A 17 5.76 5.74 -2.85
CA THR A 17 7.05 5.41 -3.49
C THR A 17 8.25 5.81 -2.64
N ASN A 18 8.16 6.90 -1.87
CA ASN A 18 9.19 7.29 -0.90
C ASN A 18 9.25 6.32 0.29
N LEU A 19 8.11 5.73 0.68
CA LEU A 19 8.07 4.70 1.71
C LEU A 19 8.79 3.42 1.25
N ASN A 20 8.47 2.89 0.06
CA ASN A 20 9.12 1.70 -0.48
C ASN A 20 9.05 1.64 -2.02
N LYS A 21 10.19 1.92 -2.69
CA LYS A 21 10.34 1.91 -4.16
C LYS A 21 10.35 0.51 -4.80
N ARG A 22 10.44 -0.54 -4.00
CA ARG A 22 10.35 -1.93 -4.48
C ARG A 22 8.89 -2.39 -4.50
N LEU A 23 8.10 -1.93 -3.53
CA LEU A 23 6.68 -2.23 -3.39
C LEU A 23 5.80 -1.38 -4.31
N PHE A 24 6.11 -0.08 -4.44
CA PHE A 24 5.30 0.86 -5.23
C PHE A 24 6.09 1.43 -6.40
N ALA A 25 5.41 1.66 -7.52
CA ALA A 25 5.95 2.39 -8.66
C ALA A 25 4.87 3.20 -9.37
N TYR A 26 5.31 4.09 -10.27
CA TYR A 26 4.44 4.82 -11.17
C TYR A 26 4.47 4.20 -12.56
N ASN A 27 3.30 4.12 -13.19
CA ASN A 27 3.21 3.79 -14.62
C ASN A 27 3.52 5.04 -15.49
N ALA A 28 3.45 4.89 -16.81
CA ALA A 28 3.71 5.99 -17.75
C ALA A 28 2.74 7.19 -17.60
N LYS A 29 1.55 6.97 -17.04
CA LYS A 29 0.54 8.00 -16.74
C LYS A 29 0.71 8.63 -15.35
N LYS A 30 1.82 8.35 -14.66
CA LYS A 30 2.08 8.78 -13.26
C LYS A 30 1.04 8.28 -12.25
N GLN A 31 0.41 7.14 -12.53
CA GLN A 31 -0.51 6.49 -11.60
C GLN A 31 0.25 5.46 -10.77
N ALA A 32 0.12 5.54 -9.44
CA ALA A 32 0.75 4.57 -8.55
C ALA A 32 0.11 3.19 -8.73
N TYR A 33 0.92 2.14 -8.67
CA TYR A 33 0.47 0.76 -8.64
C TYR A 33 1.36 -0.08 -7.71
N ILE A 34 0.88 -1.25 -7.30
CA ILE A 34 1.67 -2.23 -6.56
C ILE A 34 2.62 -2.93 -7.54
N LYS A 35 3.92 -2.65 -7.42
CA LYS A 35 4.96 -3.22 -8.29
C LYS A 35 5.29 -4.65 -7.91
N ASP A 36 5.54 -4.88 -6.62
CA ASP A 36 5.81 -6.21 -6.08
C ASP A 36 5.24 -6.29 -4.66
N PRO A 37 4.08 -6.97 -4.47
CA PRO A 37 3.44 -7.06 -3.16
C PRO A 37 4.27 -7.86 -2.14
N ARG A 38 5.30 -8.61 -2.58
CA ARG A 38 6.22 -9.35 -1.69
C ARG A 38 7.46 -8.55 -1.31
N ALA A 39 7.67 -7.37 -1.89
CA ALA A 39 8.81 -6.51 -1.60
C ALA A 39 8.64 -5.64 -0.34
N GLY A 40 7.56 -5.83 0.41
CA GLY A 40 7.28 -5.14 1.66
C GLY A 40 6.35 -5.96 2.55
N THR A 41 5.97 -5.33 3.66
CA THR A 41 5.13 -5.90 4.72
C THR A 41 3.69 -5.35 4.65
N LEU A 42 2.74 -6.01 5.31
CA LEU A 42 1.39 -5.44 5.52
C LEU A 42 1.50 -4.08 6.22
N LYS A 43 2.43 -3.94 7.17
CA LYS A 43 2.73 -2.67 7.82
C LYS A 43 3.01 -1.56 6.82
N GLU A 44 3.88 -1.77 5.84
CA GLU A 44 4.22 -0.74 4.84
C GLU A 44 3.05 -0.43 3.92
N LEU A 45 2.24 -1.42 3.54
CA LEU A 45 1.01 -1.21 2.78
C LEU A 45 0.01 -0.34 3.55
N VAL A 46 -0.21 -0.64 4.83
CA VAL A 46 -1.09 0.15 5.70
C VAL A 46 -0.54 1.56 5.92
N GLN A 47 0.76 1.70 6.16
CA GLN A 47 1.38 3.03 6.30
C GLN A 47 1.26 3.85 5.00
N ALA A 48 1.36 3.22 3.84
CA ALA A 48 1.13 3.89 2.57
C ALA A 48 -0.32 4.34 2.42
N ALA A 49 -1.30 3.51 2.78
CA ALA A 49 -2.72 3.87 2.79
C ALA A 49 -3.03 5.03 3.72
N GLU A 50 -2.45 5.02 4.92
CA GLU A 50 -2.58 6.10 5.90
C GLU A 50 -1.96 7.41 5.41
N LYS A 51 -0.81 7.36 4.73
CA LYS A 51 -0.14 8.55 4.20
C LYS A 51 -0.71 9.06 2.89
N CYS A 52 -1.44 8.23 2.15
CA CYS A 52 -2.02 8.62 0.87
C CYS A 52 -2.99 9.80 1.07
N PRO A 53 -2.77 10.97 0.45
CA PRO A 53 -3.63 12.14 0.64
C PRO A 53 -5.08 11.92 0.20
N VAL A 54 -5.28 11.03 -0.78
CA VAL A 54 -6.58 10.72 -1.37
C VAL A 54 -7.11 9.33 -0.98
N LYS A 55 -6.40 8.59 -0.11
CA LYS A 55 -6.85 7.31 0.48
C LYS A 55 -7.23 6.21 -0.53
N ILE A 56 -6.40 6.04 -1.57
CA ILE A 56 -6.66 5.14 -2.72
C ILE A 56 -5.83 3.83 -2.69
N ILE A 57 -5.17 3.54 -1.57
CA ILE A 57 -4.30 2.36 -1.44
C ILE A 57 -5.01 1.38 -0.52
N HIS A 58 -5.20 0.17 -1.02
CA HIS A 58 -5.90 -0.90 -0.33
C HIS A 58 -4.88 -1.96 0.09
N PRO A 59 -4.54 -2.08 1.38
CA PRO A 59 -3.50 -2.99 1.87
C PRO A 59 -3.82 -4.48 1.69
N GLY A 60 -5.10 -4.83 1.58
CA GLY A 60 -5.56 -6.20 1.47
C GLY A 60 -5.29 -7.02 2.74
N THR A 61 -5.00 -8.31 2.56
CA THR A 61 -4.67 -9.25 3.63
C THR A 61 -3.16 -9.51 3.68
N PRO A 62 -2.58 -9.78 4.85
CA PRO A 62 -1.15 -10.05 4.97
C PRO A 62 -0.72 -11.25 4.15
N LEU A 63 0.34 -11.09 3.36
CA LEU A 63 0.96 -12.18 2.61
C LEU A 63 1.92 -13.01 3.48
N ASN A 64 2.42 -12.43 4.58
CA ASN A 64 3.27 -13.11 5.55
C ASN A 64 2.61 -13.07 6.94
N PRO A 65 2.12 -14.21 7.46
CA PRO A 65 1.46 -14.27 8.77
C PRO A 65 2.44 -14.13 9.95
N LYS A 66 3.75 -14.16 9.71
CA LYS A 66 4.80 -14.06 10.74
C LYS A 66 5.30 -12.64 10.95
N GLU A 67 4.65 -11.63 10.37
CA GLU A 67 5.02 -10.24 10.57
C GLU A 67 4.83 -9.80 12.03
N LYS A 68 5.75 -8.95 12.52
CA LYS A 68 5.64 -8.39 13.86
C LYS A 68 4.42 -7.47 13.97
N ASP A 69 3.70 -7.56 15.09
CA ASP A 69 2.51 -6.76 15.39
C ASP A 69 1.39 -6.91 14.35
N LEU A 70 1.29 -8.08 13.69
CA LEU A 70 0.37 -8.28 12.57
C LEU A 70 -1.09 -7.96 12.89
N ALA A 71 -1.60 -8.35 14.07
CA ALA A 71 -2.98 -8.07 14.48
C ALA A 71 -3.29 -6.57 14.51
N LYS A 72 -2.33 -5.75 14.97
CA LYS A 72 -2.44 -4.28 14.96
C LYS A 72 -2.53 -3.74 13.54
N TRP A 73 -1.72 -4.26 12.62
CA TRP A 73 -1.74 -3.80 11.23
C TRP A 73 -2.98 -4.25 10.47
N ILE A 74 -3.50 -5.45 10.75
CA ILE A 74 -4.80 -5.90 10.23
C ILE A 74 -5.92 -4.96 10.68
N GLN A 75 -5.98 -4.61 11.97
CA GLN A 75 -7.01 -3.70 12.48
C GLN A 75 -6.95 -2.31 11.82
N ARG A 76 -5.74 -1.81 11.57
CA ARG A 76 -5.52 -0.51 10.90
C ARG A 76 -5.78 -0.56 9.39
N ALA A 77 -5.73 -1.73 8.78
CA ALA A 77 -6.04 -1.92 7.36
C ALA A 77 -7.56 -1.85 7.09
N THR A 78 -8.41 -2.18 8.07
CA THR A 78 -9.88 -2.24 7.94
C THR A 78 -10.53 -1.05 7.22
N PRO A 79 -10.25 0.23 7.54
CA PRO A 79 -10.88 1.37 6.85
C PRO A 79 -10.41 1.56 5.40
N PHE A 80 -9.39 0.83 4.94
CA PHE A 80 -8.81 0.92 3.61
C PHE A 80 -9.07 -0.34 2.76
N ASN A 81 -9.67 -1.38 3.32
CA ASN A 81 -9.93 -2.64 2.62
C ASN A 81 -11.34 -2.70 2.04
#